data_AF-A0A655A8E4-F1
#
_entry.id   AF-A0A655A8E4-F1
#
_cell.length_a   1.000
_cell.length_b   1.000
_cell.length_c   1.000
_cell.angle_alpha   90.00
_cell.angle_beta   90.00
_cell.angle_gamma   90.00
#
_symmetry.space_group_name_H-M   'P 1'
#
loop_
_entity.id
_entity.type
_entity.pdbx_description
1 polymer ?
#
loop_
_entity_poly.entity_id
_entity_poly.type
_entity_poly.pdbx_seq_one_letter_code
_entity_poly.pdbx_strand_id
1 'polypeptide(L)'
;METAFSPHKVLRLPRGEGLGVPASGYEIHHGRITRGDTAEEFLGGARDGPVFGTMWHGSLEGDALREAFLRETLGLAPSGSCFLAARERRLDLLGDLVERHLDVDALLNLARHGCPPTLPFLAPGAP
;
A
#
# COMPACT_ATOMS: atom_id res chain seq x y z
N MET A 1 -2.73 9.95 21.99
CA MET A 1 -2.45 8.64 21.40
C MET A 1 -1.02 8.26 21.77
N GLU A 2 -0.81 7.03 22.21
CA GLU A 2 0.53 6.50 22.49
C GLU A 2 0.78 5.27 21.61
N THR A 3 2.04 5.03 21.24
CA THR A 3 2.46 3.81 20.54
C THR A 3 3.52 3.09 21.35
N ALA A 4 3.24 1.86 21.73
CA ALA A 4 4.19 0.94 22.34
C ALA A 4 4.60 -0.15 21.35
N PHE A 5 5.87 -0.55 21.33
CA PHE A 5 6.35 -1.61 20.44
C PHE A 5 6.23 -2.99 21.10
N SER A 6 5.82 -3.97 20.31
CA SER A 6 5.75 -5.38 20.71
C SER A 6 6.72 -6.22 19.87
N PRO A 7 7.37 -7.26 20.44
CA PRO A 7 8.19 -8.20 19.66
C PRO A 7 7.35 -8.98 18.63
N HIS A 8 6.04 -9.14 18.87
CA HIS A 8 5.15 -9.82 17.94
C HIS A 8 4.70 -8.87 16.82
N LYS A 9 4.99 -9.24 15.57
CA LYS A 9 4.52 -8.52 14.39
C LYS A 9 3.03 -8.77 14.18
N VAL A 10 2.26 -7.71 13.96
CA VAL A 10 0.91 -7.84 13.39
C VAL A 10 1.06 -7.94 11.88
N LEU A 11 0.51 -9.01 11.31
CA LEU A 11 0.38 -9.21 9.88
C LEU A 11 -1.00 -9.79 9.61
N ARG A 12 -1.94 -8.96 9.12
CA ARG A 12 -3.32 -9.39 8.86
C ARG A 12 -3.99 -8.54 7.79
N LEU A 13 -5.10 -9.07 7.28
CA LEU A 13 -5.97 -8.43 6.28
C LEU A 13 -7.33 -8.12 6.91
N PRO A 14 -7.44 -7.03 7.70
CA PRO A 14 -8.68 -6.69 8.35
C PRO A 14 -9.75 -6.22 7.33
N ARG A 15 -11.01 -6.47 7.69
CA ARG A 15 -12.21 -5.97 7.00
C ARG A 15 -13.16 -5.44 8.05
N GLY A 16 -13.90 -4.40 7.71
CA GLY A 16 -14.86 -3.76 8.61
C GLY A 16 -15.50 -2.56 7.95
N GLU A 17 -15.78 -1.53 8.74
CA GLU A 17 -16.40 -0.29 8.28
C GLU A 17 -15.59 0.92 8.74
N GLY A 18 -15.60 1.96 7.92
CA GLY A 18 -15.06 3.28 8.26
C GLY A 18 -15.94 4.34 7.61
N LEU A 19 -16.30 5.39 8.36
CA LEU A 19 -17.23 6.43 7.88
C LEU A 19 -18.59 5.87 7.37
N GLY A 20 -19.07 4.79 8.00
CA GLY A 20 -20.33 4.14 7.64
C GLY A 20 -20.32 3.37 6.32
N VAL A 21 -19.14 3.11 5.74
CA VAL A 21 -19.00 2.33 4.50
C VAL A 21 -18.01 1.18 4.66
N PRO A 22 -18.09 0.12 3.84
CA PRO A 22 -17.14 -0.98 3.89
C PRO A 22 -15.69 -0.52 3.69
N ALA A 23 -14.80 -1.05 4.52
CA ALA A 23 -13.38 -0.78 4.49
C ALA A 23 -12.57 -2.07 4.63
N SER A 24 -11.41 -2.10 3.99
CA SER A 24 -10.43 -3.18 4.10
C SER A 24 -9.04 -2.64 3.94
N GLY A 25 -8.04 -3.34 4.45
CA GLY A 25 -6.65 -2.98 4.21
C GLY A 25 -5.73 -4.11 4.65
N TYR A 26 -4.50 -3.77 4.95
CA TYR A 26 -3.57 -4.66 5.62
C TYR A 26 -2.85 -3.95 6.76
N GLU A 27 -2.48 -4.72 7.77
CA GLU A 27 -1.65 -4.26 8.88
C GLU A 27 -0.30 -4.99 8.82
N ILE A 28 0.80 -4.23 8.95
CA ILE A 28 2.15 -4.78 9.00
C ILE A 28 3.04 -3.97 9.96
N HIS A 29 2.92 -4.23 11.26
CA HIS A 29 3.59 -3.38 12.26
C HIS A 29 3.90 -4.09 13.59
N HIS A 30 4.91 -3.55 14.29
CA HIS A 30 5.24 -3.91 15.66
C HIS A 30 4.61 -2.97 16.70
N GLY A 31 4.29 -1.74 16.30
CA GLY A 31 3.60 -0.79 17.17
C GLY A 31 2.21 -1.29 17.58
N ARG A 32 1.77 -0.89 18.78
CA ARG A 32 0.42 -1.05 19.31
C ARG A 32 0.00 0.31 19.79
N ILE A 33 -1.19 0.72 19.39
CA ILE A 33 -1.68 2.06 19.70
C ILE A 33 -2.68 1.96 20.84
N THR A 34 -2.62 2.93 21.74
CA THR A 34 -3.70 3.22 22.69
C THR A 34 -4.29 4.57 22.32
N ARG A 35 -5.61 4.60 22.20
CA ARG A 35 -6.38 5.84 22.01
C ARG A 35 -6.52 6.54 23.36
N GLY A 36 -6.53 7.87 23.35
CA GLY A 36 -6.99 8.63 24.51
C GLY A 36 -8.53 8.62 24.56
N ASP A 37 -9.10 8.92 25.72
CA ASP A 37 -10.54 8.78 25.98
C ASP A 37 -11.44 9.62 25.05
N THR A 38 -10.91 10.71 24.50
CA THR A 38 -11.64 11.62 23.60
C THR A 38 -11.49 11.26 22.12
N ALA A 39 -10.62 10.31 21.77
CA ALA A 39 -10.37 9.94 20.38
C ALA A 39 -11.29 8.79 19.93
N GLU A 40 -11.93 8.98 18.79
CA GLU A 40 -12.80 7.98 18.18
C GLU A 40 -11.99 6.86 17.52
N GLU A 41 -12.55 5.65 17.42
CA GLU A 41 -11.94 4.57 16.63
C GLU A 41 -12.00 4.92 15.14
N PHE A 42 -10.90 4.68 14.42
CA PHE A 42 -10.90 4.80 12.96
C PHE A 42 -9.93 3.79 12.32
N LEU A 43 -10.47 2.67 11.82
CA LEU A 43 -9.75 1.68 11.01
C LEU A 43 -8.45 1.20 11.69
N GLY A 44 -8.58 0.66 12.89
CA GLY A 44 -7.46 0.22 13.73
C GLY A 44 -6.63 1.37 14.33
N GLY A 45 -6.98 2.60 13.99
CA GLY A 45 -6.32 3.84 14.37
C GLY A 45 -7.14 4.68 15.33
N ALA A 46 -7.17 5.98 15.07
CA ALA A 46 -7.85 6.99 15.89
C ALA A 46 -8.31 8.17 15.04
N ARG A 47 -9.39 8.83 15.44
CA ARG A 47 -9.82 10.12 14.90
C ARG A 47 -9.99 11.13 16.03
N ASP A 48 -9.52 12.35 15.80
CA ASP A 48 -9.77 13.51 16.66
C ASP A 48 -10.13 14.71 15.78
N GLY A 49 -11.43 15.03 15.68
CA GLY A 49 -11.96 16.05 14.79
C GLY A 49 -11.56 15.81 13.31
N PRO A 50 -10.78 16.73 12.69
CA PRO A 50 -10.31 16.60 11.31
C PRO A 50 -9.02 15.76 11.17
N VAL A 51 -8.46 15.25 12.27
CA VAL A 51 -7.23 14.46 12.25
C VAL A 51 -7.58 12.98 12.26
N PHE A 52 -7.13 12.26 11.23
CA PHE A 52 -7.36 10.83 11.05
C PHE A 52 -6.02 10.10 11.06
N GLY A 53 -5.91 9.07 11.90
CA GLY A 53 -4.84 8.10 11.89
C GLY A 53 -5.40 6.70 11.72
N THR A 54 -4.74 5.85 10.92
CA THR A 54 -5.16 4.47 10.68
C THR A 54 -3.95 3.54 10.69
N MET A 55 -4.15 2.31 11.18
CA MET A 55 -3.17 1.24 11.06
C MET A 55 -3.39 0.39 9.80
N TRP A 56 -4.52 0.58 9.11
CA TRP A 56 -4.89 -0.17 7.91
C TRP A 56 -4.28 0.51 6.69
N HIS A 57 -3.12 0.00 6.27
CA HIS A 57 -2.50 0.39 5.02
C HIS A 57 -3.37 -0.02 3.83
N GLY A 58 -3.34 0.78 2.77
CA GLY A 58 -4.14 0.56 1.57
C GLY A 58 -5.66 0.78 1.76
N SER A 59 -6.11 1.26 2.92
CA SER A 59 -7.55 1.45 3.18
C SER A 59 -8.26 2.33 2.14
N LEU A 60 -7.59 3.40 1.69
CA LEU A 60 -8.10 4.30 0.65
C LEU A 60 -8.04 3.74 -0.79
N GLU A 61 -7.55 2.51 -0.99
CA GLU A 61 -7.72 1.80 -2.27
C GLU A 61 -9.16 1.33 -2.46
N GLY A 62 -9.92 1.17 -1.37
CA GLY A 62 -11.36 0.90 -1.41
C GLY A 62 -12.14 2.13 -1.86
N ASP A 63 -12.81 2.04 -3.01
CA ASP A 63 -13.50 3.17 -3.62
C ASP A 63 -14.56 3.79 -2.70
N ALA A 64 -15.36 2.96 -2.02
CA ALA A 64 -16.40 3.44 -1.09
C ALA A 64 -15.83 4.27 0.07
N LEU A 65 -14.79 3.76 0.76
CA LEU A 65 -14.14 4.48 1.86
C LEU A 65 -13.49 5.77 1.37
N ARG A 66 -12.76 5.72 0.23
CA ARG A 66 -12.10 6.90 -0.34
C ARG A 66 -13.11 7.99 -0.71
N GLU A 67 -14.24 7.62 -1.28
CA GLU A 67 -15.32 8.55 -1.60
C GLU A 67 -15.97 9.14 -0.34
N ALA A 68 -16.26 8.31 0.68
CA ALA A 68 -16.77 8.78 1.96
C ALA A 68 -15.80 9.77 2.64
N PHE A 69 -14.50 9.43 2.67
CA PHE A 69 -13.46 10.25 3.26
C PHE A 69 -13.32 11.60 2.56
N LEU A 70 -13.25 11.63 1.23
CA LEU A 70 -13.12 12.88 0.47
C LEU A 70 -14.37 13.77 0.58
N ARG A 71 -15.57 13.17 0.62
CA ARG A 71 -16.81 13.89 0.85
C ARG A 71 -16.85 14.51 2.24
N GLU A 72 -16.49 13.75 3.27
CA GLU A 72 -16.52 14.21 4.65
C GLU A 72 -15.46 15.29 4.94
N THR A 73 -14.24 15.12 4.42
CA THR A 73 -13.11 16.01 4.73
C THR A 73 -13.02 17.23 3.82
N LEU A 74 -13.43 17.10 2.55
CA LEU A 74 -13.25 18.14 1.53
C LEU A 74 -14.55 18.54 0.82
N GLY A 75 -15.68 17.89 1.11
CA GLY A 75 -16.94 18.16 0.41
C GLY A 75 -16.94 17.75 -1.06
N LEU A 76 -16.00 16.89 -1.48
CA LEU A 76 -15.86 16.50 -2.88
C LEU A 76 -16.86 15.40 -3.27
N ALA A 77 -17.43 15.54 -4.47
CA ALA A 77 -18.25 14.50 -5.06
C ALA A 77 -17.39 13.29 -5.49
N PRO A 78 -17.96 12.07 -5.50
CA PRO A 78 -17.30 10.89 -6.06
C PRO A 78 -16.82 11.14 -7.50
N SER A 79 -15.58 10.73 -7.79
CA SER A 79 -15.04 10.80 -9.15
C SER A 79 -15.55 9.67 -10.06
N GLY A 80 -16.18 8.63 -9.49
CA GLY A 80 -16.53 7.40 -10.21
C GLY A 80 -15.32 6.54 -10.59
N SER A 81 -14.12 6.91 -10.15
CA SER A 81 -12.90 6.16 -10.43
C SER A 81 -12.86 4.87 -9.62
N CYS A 82 -12.69 3.74 -10.30
CA CYS A 82 -12.32 2.48 -9.67
C CYS A 82 -10.79 2.38 -9.54
N PHE A 83 -10.29 2.40 -8.30
CA PHE A 83 -8.85 2.34 -8.05
C PHE A 83 -8.24 1.02 -8.52
N LEU A 84 -8.89 -0.11 -8.25
CA LEU A 84 -8.39 -1.43 -8.64
C LEU A 84 -8.20 -1.53 -10.16
N ALA A 85 -9.21 -1.09 -10.92
CA ALA A 85 -9.13 -1.07 -12.38
C ALA A 85 -8.05 -0.10 -12.89
N ALA A 86 -7.87 1.05 -12.24
CA ALA A 86 -6.80 1.99 -12.59
C ALA A 86 -5.40 1.44 -12.30
N ARG A 87 -5.25 0.71 -11.19
CA ARG A 87 -4.00 0.02 -10.82
C ARG A 87 -3.67 -1.08 -11.82
N GLU A 88 -4.65 -1.90 -12.20
CA GLU A 88 -4.47 -2.98 -13.17
C GLU A 88 -4.03 -2.44 -14.53
N ARG A 89 -4.73 -1.43 -15.09
CA ARG A 89 -4.32 -0.77 -16.34
C ARG A 89 -2.89 -0.24 -16.30
N ARG A 90 -2.42 0.25 -15.15
CA ARG A 90 -1.04 0.75 -15.00
C ARG A 90 -0.02 -0.39 -15.01
N LEU A 91 -0.36 -1.52 -14.39
CA LEU A 91 0.51 -2.70 -14.39
C LEU A 91 0.61 -3.30 -15.79
N ASP A 92 -0.52 -3.37 -16.51
CA ASP A 92 -0.54 -3.84 -17.91
C ASP A 92 0.33 -2.95 -18.80
N LEU A 93 0.18 -1.62 -18.69
CA LEU A 93 1.01 -0.69 -19.44
C LEU A 93 2.50 -0.84 -19.11
N LEU A 94 2.85 -1.09 -17.85
CA LEU A 94 4.25 -1.35 -17.48
C LEU A 94 4.75 -2.65 -18.13
N GLY A 95 3.94 -3.69 -18.17
CA GLY A 95 4.22 -4.93 -18.89
C GLY A 95 4.48 -4.67 -20.37
N ASP A 96 3.57 -3.98 -21.05
CA ASP A 96 3.70 -3.63 -22.47
C ASP A 96 5.00 -2.85 -22.76
N LEU A 97 5.34 -1.91 -21.87
CA LEU A 97 6.57 -1.11 -22.01
C LEU A 97 7.82 -1.95 -21.79
N VAL A 98 7.80 -2.87 -20.83
CA VAL A 98 8.89 -3.83 -20.59
C VAL A 98 9.09 -4.72 -21.82
N GLU A 99 8.03 -5.32 -22.36
CA GLU A 99 8.12 -6.19 -23.53
C GLU A 99 8.59 -5.45 -24.79
N ARG A 100 8.14 -4.20 -24.97
CA ARG A 100 8.49 -3.42 -26.15
C ARG A 100 9.91 -2.87 -26.12
N HIS A 101 10.42 -2.52 -24.93
CA HIS A 101 11.62 -1.70 -24.80
C HIS A 101 12.78 -2.38 -24.11
N LEU A 102 12.58 -3.55 -23.48
CA LEU A 102 13.65 -4.30 -22.84
C LEU A 102 13.90 -5.62 -23.57
N ASP A 103 15.16 -6.06 -23.58
CA ASP A 103 15.50 -7.43 -23.93
C ASP A 103 15.17 -8.33 -22.74
N VAL A 104 13.90 -8.74 -22.65
CA VAL A 104 13.37 -9.54 -21.54
C VAL A 104 14.11 -10.88 -21.43
N ASP A 105 14.46 -11.50 -22.55
CA ASP A 105 15.20 -12.77 -22.57
C ASP A 105 16.61 -12.60 -22.00
N ALA A 106 17.33 -11.53 -22.37
CA ALA A 106 18.65 -11.26 -21.80
C ALA A 106 18.58 -10.98 -20.29
N LEU A 107 17.58 -10.22 -19.83
CA LEU A 107 17.36 -9.95 -18.40
C LEU A 107 17.04 -11.23 -17.62
N LEU A 108 16.16 -12.08 -18.15
CA LEU A 108 15.83 -13.37 -17.54
C LEU A 108 17.04 -14.31 -17.54
N ASN A 109 17.83 -14.32 -18.61
CA ASN A 109 19.05 -15.10 -18.69
C ASN A 109 20.06 -14.66 -17.61
N LEU A 110 20.28 -13.35 -17.46
CA LEU A 110 21.15 -12.78 -16.42
C LEU A 110 20.66 -13.13 -15.02
N ALA A 111 19.36 -12.98 -14.75
CA ALA A 111 18.77 -13.27 -13.45
C ALA A 111 18.86 -14.76 -13.06
N ARG A 112 18.80 -15.67 -14.04
CA ARG A 112 18.82 -17.12 -13.82
C ARG A 112 20.22 -17.72 -13.80
N HIS A 113 21.13 -17.19 -14.61
CA HIS A 113 22.44 -17.80 -14.86
C HIS A 113 23.62 -16.92 -14.43
N GLY A 114 23.37 -15.69 -13.99
CA GLY A 114 24.41 -14.74 -13.61
C GLY A 114 25.08 -14.08 -14.82
N CYS A 115 26.08 -13.24 -14.54
CA CYS A 115 26.83 -12.53 -15.56
C CYS A 115 27.66 -13.51 -16.42
N PRO A 116 27.71 -13.36 -17.76
CA PRO A 116 28.63 -14.12 -18.58
C PRO A 116 30.09 -13.96 -18.07
N PRO A 117 30.83 -15.07 -17.88
CA PRO A 117 32.17 -15.03 -17.27
C PRO A 117 33.21 -14.32 -18.15
N THR A 118 32.89 -14.05 -19.42
CA THR A 118 33.76 -13.36 -20.37
C THR A 118 33.63 -11.84 -20.33
N LEU A 119 32.67 -11.28 -19.59
CA LEU A 119 32.52 -9.83 -19.46
C LEU A 119 33.53 -9.26 -18.46
N PRO A 120 34.10 -8.08 -18.74
CA PRO A 120 35.02 -7.42 -17.81
C PRO A 120 34.34 -7.11 -16.47
N PHE A 121 35.01 -7.47 -15.38
CA PHE A 121 34.58 -7.16 -14.02
C PHE A 121 35.01 -5.72 -13.64
N LEU A 122 34.09 -4.94 -13.07
CA LEU A 122 34.38 -3.61 -12.49
C LEU A 122 34.25 -3.68 -10.96
N ALA A 123 35.36 -3.43 -10.26
CA ALA A 123 35.40 -3.38 -8.81
C ALA A 123 34.67 -2.13 -8.25
N PRO A 124 34.04 -2.19 -7.05
CA PRO A 124 34.14 -3.24 -6.03
C PRO A 124 32.85 -4.05 -5.83
N GLY A 125 32.95 -5.38 -5.95
CA GLY A 125 31.87 -6.37 -5.76
C GLY A 125 32.46 -7.80 -5.73
N ALA A 126 31.70 -8.82 -5.32
CA ALA A 126 32.20 -10.20 -5.30
C ALA A 126 32.19 -10.84 -6.71
N PRO A 127 33.16 -11.71 -7.06
CA PRO A 127 33.24 -12.38 -8.36
C PRO A 127 32.11 -13.38 -8.59
#